data_AF-A0A925B1A3-F1
#
_entry.id   AF-A0A925B1A3-F1
#
_cell.length_a   1.000
_cell.length_b   1.000
_cell.length_c   1.000
_cell.angle_alpha   90.00
_cell.angle_beta   90.00
_cell.angle_gamma   90.00
#
_symmetry.space_group_name_H-M   'P 1'
#
loop_
_entity.id
_entity.type
_entity.pdbx_description
1 polymer ?
#
loop_
_entity_poly.entity_id
_entity_poly.type
_entity_poly.pdbx_seq_one_letter_code
_entity_poly.pdbx_strand_id
1 'polypeptide(L)'
;MRQHVLLFSFDSLQPPENLKPEKDFINLLIKALNICFVILCLALTNANAQNSNEVFEPKILLPQIQVEQNFRSDDVNTFQVSAVSGQFIEINADQFGVDIKLTANSPNGNQISQVNAPTLWFGREELLFIATETGVYTIKADAARTGKFAGRYNIVLKNQRFPNAIDLEHVEAVRLFSEARILIDAQQNASDNLQKAKTKLEAASEKYQKAGNSRGVAASLLLTGRCQSRIGSRRQALSIFENSLALWRLIKDSAGEAVLLNEIGAAFESLGEPNKSFEYLNQALLLRQTNLDRLGEALTLNTICRLYNGIGAMQQGLETCRKALSIRQDGDPTGDVATYNFFGNIYASIGDYKQSAIAFENAIAKFDEAGSSLNRQNRIGAISNLGGVYLELKQCDTAL
;
A
#
# COMPACT_ATOMS: atom_id res chain seq x y z
N MET A 1 -19.42 40.10 20.67
CA MET A 1 -19.04 40.75 19.40
C MET A 1 -20.09 40.38 18.34
N ARG A 2 -20.69 41.38 17.69
CA ARG A 2 -21.81 41.21 16.73
C ARG A 2 -21.36 40.35 15.54
N GLN A 3 -22.05 39.25 15.26
CA GLN A 3 -21.89 38.49 14.02
C GLN A 3 -22.67 39.17 12.90
N HIS A 4 -21.96 39.57 11.84
CA HIS A 4 -22.55 39.98 10.58
C HIS A 4 -23.07 38.73 9.85
N VAL A 5 -24.39 38.58 9.80
CA VAL A 5 -25.05 37.62 8.92
C VAL A 5 -24.99 38.19 7.50
N LEU A 6 -24.19 37.59 6.63
CA LEU A 6 -24.24 37.82 5.19
C LEU A 6 -25.49 37.10 4.64
N LEU A 7 -26.58 37.84 4.48
CA LEU A 7 -27.73 37.43 3.68
C LEU A 7 -27.33 37.40 2.20
N PHE A 8 -27.21 36.21 1.62
CA PHE A 8 -27.19 36.05 0.17
C PHE A 8 -28.61 36.30 -0.37
N SER A 9 -28.82 37.44 -1.05
CA SER A 9 -30.01 37.65 -1.89
C SER A 9 -29.89 36.77 -3.14
N PHE A 10 -30.94 36.00 -3.42
CA PHE A 10 -31.07 35.10 -4.57
C PHE A 10 -31.74 35.78 -5.78
N ASP A 11 -31.56 37.09 -5.98
CA ASP A 11 -32.29 37.84 -7.02
C ASP A 11 -31.61 37.86 -8.41
N SER A 12 -30.77 36.89 -8.78
CA SER A 12 -30.10 36.92 -10.10
C SER A 12 -29.95 35.59 -10.84
N LEU A 13 -30.92 34.67 -10.69
CA LEU A 13 -31.07 33.55 -11.62
C LEU A 13 -32.34 33.75 -12.45
N GLN A 14 -32.26 34.57 -13.50
CA GLN A 14 -33.26 34.51 -14.56
C GLN A 14 -32.98 33.28 -15.44
N PRO A 15 -33.99 32.42 -15.71
CA PRO A 15 -33.82 31.29 -16.60
C PRO A 15 -33.65 31.77 -18.06
N PRO A 16 -32.85 31.08 -18.90
CA PRO A 16 -32.82 31.35 -20.32
C PRO A 16 -34.19 31.08 -20.94
N GLU A 17 -34.71 32.05 -21.69
CA GLU A 17 -35.96 31.92 -22.45
C GLU A 17 -35.85 30.74 -23.44
N ASN A 18 -36.84 29.83 -23.40
CA ASN A 18 -37.10 28.70 -24.32
C ASN A 18 -36.72 27.26 -23.90
N LEU A 19 -36.92 26.87 -22.64
CA LEU A 19 -37.14 25.47 -22.29
C LEU A 19 -38.37 25.35 -21.39
N LYS A 20 -39.40 24.60 -21.85
CA LYS A 20 -40.62 24.28 -21.08
C LYS A 20 -40.23 23.69 -19.71
N PRO A 21 -40.49 24.37 -18.58
CA PRO A 21 -40.04 23.90 -17.28
C PRO A 21 -41.25 23.60 -16.41
N GLU A 22 -41.42 22.37 -15.92
CA GLU A 22 -42.29 22.21 -14.74
C GLU A 22 -42.02 20.95 -13.92
N LYS A 23 -41.52 19.85 -14.49
CA LYS A 23 -41.20 18.65 -13.68
C LYS A 23 -39.71 18.41 -13.47
N ASP A 24 -38.89 18.49 -14.51
CA ASP A 24 -37.48 18.10 -14.40
C ASP A 24 -36.63 19.16 -13.69
N PHE A 25 -36.90 20.45 -13.94
CA PHE A 25 -36.23 21.55 -13.25
C PHE A 25 -36.64 21.61 -11.77
N ILE A 26 -37.93 21.41 -11.47
CA ILE A 26 -38.43 21.34 -10.09
C ILE A 26 -37.86 20.12 -9.37
N ASN A 27 -37.78 18.95 -10.01
CA ASN A 27 -37.14 17.77 -9.42
C ASN A 27 -35.64 17.95 -9.19
N LEU A 28 -34.94 18.68 -10.07
CA LEU A 28 -33.53 19.00 -9.90
C LEU A 28 -33.31 19.98 -8.73
N LEU A 29 -34.18 20.99 -8.60
CA LEU A 29 -34.18 21.93 -7.49
C LEU A 29 -34.53 21.25 -6.16
N ILE A 30 -35.53 20.34 -6.14
CA ILE A 30 -35.88 19.55 -4.96
C ILE A 30 -34.73 18.61 -4.57
N LYS A 31 -34.05 17.97 -5.52
CA LYS A 31 -32.85 17.15 -5.24
C LYS A 31 -31.70 18.00 -4.70
N ALA A 32 -31.43 19.16 -5.28
CA ALA A 32 -30.40 20.08 -4.79
C ALA A 32 -30.74 20.64 -3.41
N LEU A 33 -32.01 21.01 -3.17
CA LEU A 33 -32.51 21.47 -1.87
C LEU A 33 -32.44 20.36 -0.82
N ASN A 34 -32.76 19.11 -1.14
CA ASN A 34 -32.64 17.98 -0.22
C ASN A 34 -31.17 17.68 0.13
N ILE A 35 -30.25 17.79 -0.83
CA ILE A 35 -28.81 17.67 -0.56
C ILE A 35 -28.34 18.81 0.35
N CYS A 36 -28.73 20.05 0.06
CA CYS A 36 -28.43 21.20 0.92
C CYS A 36 -29.08 21.08 2.30
N PHE A 37 -30.27 20.52 2.42
CA PHE A 37 -30.97 20.35 3.70
C PHE A 37 -30.32 19.26 4.55
N VAL A 38 -29.84 18.16 3.95
CA VAL A 38 -29.05 17.13 4.66
C VAL A 38 -27.72 17.73 5.14
N ILE A 39 -27.04 18.54 4.31
CA ILE A 39 -25.80 19.23 4.69
C ILE A 39 -26.06 20.26 5.82
N LEU A 40 -27.17 20.98 5.77
CA LEU A 40 -27.54 21.99 6.77
C LEU A 40 -27.99 21.37 8.10
N CYS A 41 -28.70 20.24 8.07
CA CYS A 41 -29.07 19.49 9.27
C CYS A 41 -27.86 18.90 9.99
N LEU A 42 -26.82 18.47 9.26
CA LEU A 42 -25.54 18.04 9.85
C LEU A 42 -24.74 19.22 10.44
N ALA A 43 -24.89 20.43 9.90
CA ALA A 43 -24.24 21.63 10.44
C ALA A 43 -24.94 22.18 11.70
N LEU A 44 -26.24 21.94 11.88
CA LEU A 44 -27.03 22.49 13.00
C LEU A 44 -27.01 21.66 14.29
N THR A 45 -26.57 20.40 14.25
CA THR A 45 -26.28 19.62 15.46
C THR A 45 -24.96 20.02 16.13
N ASN A 46 -24.10 20.79 15.44
CA ASN A 46 -22.75 21.19 15.88
C ASN A 46 -22.69 22.37 16.87
N ALA A 47 -23.82 22.88 17.37
CA ALA A 47 -23.81 24.06 18.25
C ALA A 47 -23.85 23.75 19.76
N ASN A 48 -24.02 22.49 20.19
CA ASN A 48 -24.20 22.17 21.62
C ASN A 48 -23.56 20.84 22.03
N ALA A 49 -22.24 20.83 22.24
CA ALA A 49 -21.60 19.85 23.13
C ALA A 49 -20.21 20.31 23.56
N GLN A 50 -20.12 21.01 24.70
CA GLN A 50 -18.89 21.13 25.47
C GLN A 50 -18.95 20.10 26.62
N ASN A 51 -18.28 18.94 26.46
CA ASN A 51 -17.43 18.30 27.47
C ASN A 51 -17.03 16.86 27.09
N SER A 52 -15.71 16.66 27.05
CA SER A 52 -14.94 15.44 27.39
C SER A 52 -15.47 14.07 26.95
N ASN A 53 -15.30 13.81 25.65
CA ASN A 53 -14.91 12.54 25.02
C ASN A 53 -14.96 12.89 23.53
N GLU A 54 -13.83 13.23 22.91
CA GLU A 54 -13.80 13.59 21.49
C GLU A 54 -14.18 12.37 20.64
N VAL A 55 -15.49 12.19 20.44
CA VAL A 55 -16.03 11.43 19.33
C VAL A 55 -15.65 12.27 18.11
N PHE A 56 -14.55 11.93 17.45
CA PHE A 56 -14.21 12.53 16.17
C PHE A 56 -15.35 12.23 15.19
N GLU A 57 -16.16 13.25 14.90
CA GLU A 57 -17.18 13.17 13.85
C GLU A 57 -16.49 12.76 12.53
N PRO A 58 -17.05 11.78 11.80
CA PRO A 58 -16.43 11.31 10.57
C PRO A 58 -16.41 12.42 9.52
N LYS A 59 -15.28 12.56 8.82
CA LYS A 59 -15.09 13.63 7.83
C LYS A 59 -15.83 13.32 6.54
N ILE A 60 -16.59 14.28 5.99
CA ILE A 60 -17.27 14.11 4.70
C ILE A 60 -16.25 14.32 3.57
N LEU A 61 -16.12 13.35 2.66
CA LEU A 61 -15.34 13.52 1.43
C LEU A 61 -16.20 14.14 0.35
N LEU A 62 -15.82 15.34 -0.09
CA LEU A 62 -16.46 16.02 -1.21
C LEU A 62 -15.70 15.75 -2.52
N PRO A 63 -16.38 15.64 -3.67
CA PRO A 63 -15.73 15.37 -4.94
C PRO A 63 -14.62 16.38 -5.28
N GLN A 64 -13.46 15.87 -5.70
CA GLN A 64 -12.23 16.62 -6.03
C GLN A 64 -11.59 17.42 -4.88
N ILE A 65 -12.16 17.41 -3.67
CA ILE A 65 -11.56 18.11 -2.53
C ILE A 65 -10.59 17.16 -1.83
N GLN A 66 -9.32 17.55 -1.81
CA GLN A 66 -8.27 16.80 -1.14
C GLN A 66 -8.28 17.09 0.37
N VAL A 67 -8.22 16.03 1.17
CA VAL A 67 -8.12 16.11 2.62
C VAL A 67 -6.77 15.54 3.02
N GLU A 68 -5.91 16.40 3.58
CA GLU A 68 -4.67 15.96 4.20
C GLU A 68 -4.95 15.48 5.63
N GLN A 69 -4.35 14.35 6.00
CA GLN A 69 -4.57 13.72 7.28
C GLN A 69 -3.24 13.23 7.85
N ASN A 70 -2.87 13.73 9.03
CA ASN A 70 -1.84 13.10 9.85
C ASN A 70 -2.34 11.75 10.35
N PHE A 71 -1.43 10.79 10.43
CA PHE A 71 -1.77 9.41 10.79
C PHE A 71 -0.66 8.80 11.64
N ARG A 72 -1.06 8.15 12.72
CA ARG A 72 -0.28 7.23 13.54
C ARG A 72 -0.83 5.83 13.38
N SER A 73 0.01 4.83 13.57
CA SER A 73 -0.33 3.42 13.42
C SER A 73 -1.50 2.91 14.27
N ASP A 74 -1.82 3.60 15.36
CA ASP A 74 -2.96 3.34 16.23
C ASP A 74 -4.21 4.16 15.88
N ASP A 75 -4.12 5.08 14.91
CA ASP A 75 -5.25 5.86 14.43
C ASP A 75 -6.19 5.01 13.56
N VAL A 76 -7.48 5.31 13.67
CA VAL A 76 -8.52 4.85 12.73
C VAL A 76 -9.28 6.07 12.26
N ASN A 77 -8.95 6.56 11.07
CA ASN A 77 -9.62 7.72 10.49
C ASN A 77 -10.86 7.26 9.72
N THR A 78 -12.00 7.89 10.00
CA THR A 78 -13.26 7.55 9.35
C THR A 78 -13.76 8.71 8.51
N PHE A 79 -14.18 8.39 7.28
CA PHE A 79 -14.76 9.31 6.33
C PHE A 79 -16.13 8.85 5.87
N GLN A 80 -16.93 9.77 5.37
CA GLN A 80 -18.25 9.51 4.80
C GLN A 80 -18.33 9.96 3.35
N VAL A 81 -19.01 9.15 2.53
CA VAL A 81 -19.39 9.46 1.15
C VAL A 81 -20.86 9.13 0.97
N SER A 82 -21.68 10.12 0.67
CA SER A 82 -23.06 9.87 0.27
C SER A 82 -23.10 9.42 -1.18
N ALA A 83 -23.77 8.31 -1.48
CA ALA A 83 -23.93 7.80 -2.84
C ALA A 83 -25.36 7.35 -3.11
N VAL A 84 -25.74 7.39 -4.39
CA VAL A 84 -26.99 6.81 -4.90
C VAL A 84 -26.69 5.45 -5.50
N SER A 85 -27.60 4.49 -5.33
CA SER A 85 -27.49 3.16 -5.95
C SER A 85 -27.17 3.28 -7.46
N GLY A 86 -26.18 2.51 -7.91
CA GLY A 86 -25.63 2.50 -9.26
C GLY A 86 -24.49 3.50 -9.50
N GLN A 87 -24.17 4.39 -8.56
CA GLN A 87 -23.03 5.31 -8.73
C GLN A 87 -21.70 4.58 -8.53
N PHE A 88 -20.76 4.87 -9.43
CA PHE A 88 -19.34 4.56 -9.29
C PHE A 88 -18.67 5.57 -8.36
N ILE A 89 -17.92 5.05 -7.41
CA ILE A 89 -17.14 5.77 -6.42
C ILE A 89 -15.67 5.37 -6.58
N GLU A 90 -14.81 6.37 -6.74
CA GLU A 90 -13.35 6.21 -6.75
C GLU A 90 -12.74 7.13 -5.71
N ILE A 91 -11.99 6.57 -4.79
CA ILE A 91 -11.29 7.28 -3.73
C ILE A 91 -9.81 6.94 -3.81
N ASN A 92 -8.98 7.98 -3.88
CA ASN A 92 -7.54 7.83 -3.92
C ASN A 92 -6.92 8.35 -2.63
N ALA A 93 -5.94 7.63 -2.08
CA ALA A 93 -5.12 8.11 -0.98
C ALA A 93 -3.62 8.01 -1.30
N ASP A 94 -2.96 9.16 -1.43
CA ASP A 94 -1.51 9.26 -1.62
C ASP A 94 -0.81 9.27 -0.26
N GLN A 95 0.15 8.37 -0.06
CA GLN A 95 0.77 8.08 1.24
C GLN A 95 2.16 8.73 1.38
N PHE A 96 2.45 9.28 2.56
CA PHE A 96 3.74 9.92 2.88
C PHE A 96 4.22 9.47 4.27
N GLY A 97 5.09 8.46 4.28
CA GLY A 97 5.66 7.90 5.52
C GLY A 97 4.72 6.98 6.30
N VAL A 98 3.60 6.59 5.70
CA VAL A 98 2.58 5.69 6.29
C VAL A 98 2.27 4.55 5.34
N ASP A 99 1.75 3.47 5.90
CA ASP A 99 1.20 2.31 5.20
C ASP A 99 -0.23 2.09 5.72
N ILE A 100 -1.21 2.63 4.99
CA ILE A 100 -2.63 2.58 5.33
C ILE A 100 -3.34 1.56 4.45
N LYS A 101 -4.39 0.95 4.98
CA LYS A 101 -5.41 0.28 4.17
C LYS A 101 -6.67 1.12 4.17
N LEU A 102 -7.41 1.09 3.06
CA LEU A 102 -8.74 1.69 2.99
C LEU A 102 -9.80 0.60 2.96
N THR A 103 -10.84 0.75 3.79
CA THR A 103 -11.98 -0.16 3.86
C THR A 103 -13.28 0.60 3.62
N ALA A 104 -14.03 0.23 2.59
CA ALA A 104 -15.38 0.74 2.36
C ALA A 104 -16.42 -0.16 3.03
N ASN A 105 -17.32 0.45 3.79
CA ASN A 105 -18.52 -0.19 4.32
C ASN A 105 -19.77 0.47 3.74
N SER A 106 -20.78 -0.33 3.41
CA SER A 106 -22.09 0.11 2.93
C SER A 106 -22.90 0.81 4.04
N PRO A 107 -24.01 1.50 3.70
CA PRO A 107 -24.89 2.16 4.65
C PRO A 107 -25.43 1.27 5.78
N ASN A 108 -25.58 -0.04 5.53
CA ASN A 108 -25.96 -1.04 6.54
C ASN A 108 -24.77 -1.58 7.37
N GLY A 109 -23.55 -1.09 7.15
CA GLY A 109 -22.35 -1.44 7.91
C GLY A 109 -21.55 -2.63 7.38
N ASN A 110 -21.97 -3.27 6.29
CA ASN A 110 -21.22 -4.39 5.71
C ASN A 110 -19.96 -3.91 4.97
N GLN A 111 -18.84 -4.60 5.15
CA GLN A 111 -17.63 -4.34 4.36
C GLN A 111 -17.85 -4.77 2.90
N ILE A 112 -17.64 -3.85 1.96
CA ILE A 112 -17.85 -4.08 0.53
C ILE A 112 -16.56 -4.07 -0.29
N SER A 113 -15.52 -3.40 0.19
CA SER A 113 -14.22 -3.36 -0.49
C SER A 113 -13.12 -3.01 0.50
N GLN A 114 -11.93 -3.56 0.29
CA GLN A 114 -10.75 -3.22 1.06
C GLN A 114 -9.54 -3.22 0.12
N VAL A 115 -8.74 -2.17 0.20
CA VAL A 115 -7.52 -2.02 -0.60
C VAL A 115 -6.33 -1.72 0.30
N ASN A 116 -5.21 -2.31 -0.07
CA ASN A 116 -3.89 -2.11 0.49
C ASN A 116 -2.92 -2.23 -0.68
N ALA A 117 -2.09 -1.22 -0.90
CA ALA A 117 -1.54 -0.86 -2.18
C ALA A 117 -0.88 -2.02 -2.93
N PRO A 118 -0.98 -2.02 -4.27
CA PRO A 118 -0.45 -3.07 -5.13
C PRO A 118 1.08 -3.20 -5.08
N THR A 119 1.80 -2.14 -4.72
CA THR A 119 3.27 -2.00 -4.86
C THR A 119 4.11 -2.31 -3.63
N LEU A 120 3.51 -2.89 -2.56
CA LEU A 120 4.11 -3.08 -1.23
C LEU A 120 4.43 -1.75 -0.53
N TRP A 121 3.86 -1.59 0.66
CA TRP A 121 4.15 -0.59 1.71
C TRP A 121 4.13 0.91 1.35
N PHE A 122 4.11 1.28 0.07
CA PHE A 122 4.14 2.66 -0.41
C PHE A 122 3.47 2.81 -1.78
N GLY A 123 2.76 3.92 -1.96
CA GLY A 123 2.07 4.30 -3.19
C GLY A 123 0.63 4.74 -2.96
N ARG A 124 -0.06 5.10 -4.04
CA ARG A 124 -1.48 5.45 -4.00
C ARG A 124 -2.34 4.23 -3.64
N GLU A 125 -3.17 4.34 -2.62
CA GLU A 125 -4.34 3.48 -2.45
C GLU A 125 -5.44 3.95 -3.39
N GLU A 126 -6.06 3.03 -4.10
CA GLU A 126 -7.15 3.30 -5.04
C GLU A 126 -8.33 2.39 -4.70
N LEU A 127 -9.32 2.96 -4.02
CA LEU A 127 -10.53 2.29 -3.55
C LEU A 127 -11.67 2.58 -4.53
N LEU A 128 -12.18 1.54 -5.16
CA LEU A 128 -13.25 1.63 -6.16
C LEU A 128 -14.42 0.73 -5.79
N PHE A 129 -15.65 1.21 -6.00
CA PHE A 129 -16.85 0.39 -5.92
C PHE A 129 -18.03 1.01 -6.68
N ILE A 130 -19.01 0.19 -7.04
CA ILE A 130 -20.34 0.66 -7.45
C ILE A 130 -21.27 0.55 -6.24
N ALA A 131 -21.88 1.67 -5.86
CA ALA A 131 -22.84 1.73 -4.77
C ALA A 131 -24.05 0.83 -5.10
N THR A 132 -24.29 -0.20 -4.31
CA THR A 132 -25.43 -1.11 -4.47
C THR A 132 -26.72 -0.53 -3.90
N GLU A 133 -26.62 0.40 -2.96
CA GLU A 133 -27.74 1.01 -2.24
C GLU A 133 -27.54 2.53 -2.07
N THR A 134 -28.63 3.27 -1.91
CA THR A 134 -28.58 4.72 -1.68
C THR A 134 -28.36 4.99 -0.20
N GLY A 135 -27.35 5.76 0.16
CA GLY A 135 -27.07 6.12 1.54
C GLY A 135 -25.66 6.64 1.77
N VAL A 136 -25.22 6.61 3.03
CA VAL A 136 -23.88 7.05 3.44
C VAL A 136 -22.97 5.85 3.57
N TYR A 137 -21.95 5.79 2.73
CA TYR A 137 -20.87 4.81 2.81
C TYR A 137 -19.80 5.32 3.78
N THR A 138 -19.25 4.40 4.56
CA THR A 138 -18.17 4.70 5.52
C THR A 138 -16.85 4.19 5.00
N ILE A 139 -15.87 5.08 4.90
CA ILE A 139 -14.52 4.77 4.43
C ILE A 139 -13.58 4.86 5.63
N LYS A 140 -13.00 3.73 6.02
CA LYS A 140 -12.01 3.67 7.10
C LYS A 140 -10.62 3.64 6.52
N ALA A 141 -9.74 4.47 7.06
CA ALA A 141 -8.31 4.42 6.84
C ALA A 141 -7.64 4.03 8.16
N ASP A 142 -7.03 2.85 8.18
CA ASP A 142 -6.34 2.31 9.35
C ASP A 142 -5.05 1.60 8.93
N ALA A 143 -4.19 1.25 9.89
CA ALA A 143 -2.87 0.74 9.59
C ALA A 143 -2.94 -0.58 8.80
N ALA A 144 -2.17 -0.66 7.71
CA ALA A 144 -2.02 -1.89 6.92
C ALA A 144 -1.02 -2.87 7.56
N ARG A 145 -0.20 -2.40 8.51
CA ARG A 145 0.82 -3.18 9.21
C ARG A 145 0.84 -2.89 10.71
N THR A 146 1.40 -3.82 11.48
CA THR A 146 1.68 -3.61 12.90
C THR A 146 2.92 -2.74 13.08
N GLY A 147 3.09 -2.18 14.28
CA GLY A 147 4.21 -1.28 14.61
C GLY A 147 3.75 0.10 15.07
N LYS A 148 4.71 0.98 15.37
CA LYS A 148 4.50 2.35 15.86
C LYS A 148 5.04 3.38 14.87
N PHE A 149 4.30 3.70 13.83
CA PHE A 149 4.75 4.64 12.80
C PHE A 149 3.85 5.86 12.72
N ALA A 150 4.36 6.94 12.16
CA ALA A 150 3.61 8.17 11.94
C ALA A 150 4.00 8.81 10.61
N GLY A 151 3.05 9.52 10.03
CA GLY A 151 3.25 10.32 8.83
C GLY A 151 1.92 10.95 8.42
N ARG A 152 1.66 11.02 7.12
CA ARG A 152 0.43 11.61 6.59
C ARG A 152 -0.01 10.96 5.29
N TYR A 153 -1.28 11.14 4.95
CA TYR A 153 -1.79 10.80 3.62
C TYR A 153 -2.77 11.87 3.14
N ASN A 154 -2.94 11.92 1.82
CA ASN A 154 -3.86 12.81 1.13
C ASN A 154 -4.96 11.99 0.49
N ILE A 155 -6.18 12.11 1.00
CA ILE A 155 -7.35 11.37 0.48
C ILE A 155 -8.26 12.28 -0.34
N VAL A 156 -8.78 11.79 -1.45
CA VAL A 156 -9.68 12.52 -2.34
C VAL A 156 -10.75 11.60 -2.90
N LEU A 157 -12.01 12.06 -2.89
CA LEU A 157 -13.08 11.46 -3.68
C LEU A 157 -12.90 11.88 -5.14
N LYS A 158 -12.26 11.01 -5.92
CA LYS A 158 -11.80 11.33 -7.28
C LYS A 158 -12.89 11.20 -8.32
N ASN A 159 -13.82 10.27 -8.17
CA ASN A 159 -15.00 10.19 -9.04
C ASN A 159 -16.22 9.82 -8.21
N GLN A 160 -17.33 10.51 -8.50
CA GLN A 160 -18.66 10.18 -7.99
C GLN A 160 -19.67 10.46 -9.09
N ARG A 161 -20.04 9.43 -9.85
CA ARG A 161 -20.94 9.53 -11.00
C ARG A 161 -21.44 8.15 -11.40
N PHE A 162 -22.41 8.06 -12.31
CA PHE A 162 -22.74 6.77 -12.89
C PHE A 162 -21.56 6.25 -13.74
N PRO A 163 -21.30 4.93 -13.71
CA PRO A 163 -20.19 4.33 -14.43
C PRO A 163 -20.38 4.46 -15.95
N ASN A 164 -19.29 4.72 -16.64
CA ASN A 164 -19.16 4.55 -18.07
C ASN A 164 -18.37 3.25 -18.36
N ALA A 165 -18.16 2.92 -19.63
CA ALA A 165 -17.43 1.71 -20.02
C ALA A 165 -15.99 1.65 -19.48
N ILE A 166 -15.29 2.79 -19.39
CA ILE A 166 -13.92 2.89 -18.87
C ILE A 166 -13.89 2.52 -17.38
N ASP A 167 -14.88 2.99 -16.61
CA ASP A 167 -14.95 2.66 -15.17
C ASP A 167 -15.19 1.17 -14.94
N LEU A 168 -16.04 0.54 -15.76
CA LEU A 168 -16.29 -0.89 -15.68
C LEU A 168 -15.05 -1.72 -16.01
N GLU A 169 -14.28 -1.31 -17.02
CA GLU A 169 -12.98 -1.93 -17.31
C GLU A 169 -12.01 -1.76 -16.14
N HIS A 170 -12.01 -0.59 -15.48
CA HIS A 170 -11.14 -0.32 -14.34
C HIS A 170 -11.49 -1.17 -13.11
N VAL A 171 -12.77 -1.27 -12.76
CA VAL A 171 -13.26 -2.12 -11.65
C VAL A 171 -12.85 -3.58 -11.88
N GLU A 172 -13.00 -4.06 -13.12
CA GLU A 172 -12.60 -5.42 -13.48
C GLU A 172 -11.08 -5.62 -13.42
N ALA A 173 -10.29 -4.62 -13.82
CA ALA A 173 -8.84 -4.64 -13.68
C ALA A 173 -8.40 -4.85 -12.23
N VAL A 174 -8.98 -4.07 -11.31
CA VAL A 174 -8.68 -4.14 -9.87
C VAL A 174 -9.11 -5.47 -9.27
N ARG A 175 -10.25 -6.01 -9.68
CA ARG A 175 -10.70 -7.35 -9.25
C ARG A 175 -9.69 -8.43 -9.66
N LEU A 176 -9.32 -8.49 -10.94
CA LEU A 176 -8.38 -9.48 -11.47
C LEU A 176 -7.00 -9.35 -10.81
N PHE A 177 -6.53 -8.12 -10.61
CA PHE A 177 -5.26 -7.84 -9.93
C PHE A 177 -5.27 -8.33 -8.48
N SER A 178 -6.37 -8.08 -7.76
CA SER A 178 -6.53 -8.51 -6.36
C SER A 178 -6.58 -10.03 -6.24
N GLU A 179 -7.30 -10.71 -7.14
CA GLU A 179 -7.33 -12.17 -7.21
C GLU A 179 -5.95 -12.77 -7.51
N ALA A 180 -5.16 -12.13 -8.39
CA ALA A 180 -3.80 -12.56 -8.66
C ALA A 180 -2.91 -12.46 -7.42
N ARG A 181 -3.05 -11.39 -6.62
CA ARG A 181 -2.31 -11.25 -5.35
C ARG A 181 -2.62 -12.36 -4.37
N ILE A 182 -3.90 -12.68 -4.18
CA ILE A 182 -4.31 -13.78 -3.29
C ILE A 182 -3.64 -15.10 -3.71
N LEU A 183 -3.56 -15.36 -5.02
CA LEU A 183 -2.86 -16.54 -5.55
C LEU A 183 -1.34 -16.48 -5.31
N ILE A 184 -0.71 -15.32 -5.44
CA ILE A 184 0.74 -15.14 -5.19
C ILE A 184 1.11 -15.43 -3.74
N ASP A 185 0.23 -15.05 -2.82
CA ASP A 185 0.43 -15.19 -1.37
C ASP A 185 0.06 -16.60 -0.87
N ALA A 186 -0.70 -17.37 -1.65
CA ALA A 186 -1.06 -18.74 -1.32
C ALA A 186 0.16 -19.67 -1.34
N GLN A 187 0.39 -20.38 -0.22
CA GLN A 187 1.56 -21.24 -0.03
C GLN A 187 1.41 -22.62 -0.70
N GLN A 188 0.20 -23.15 -0.82
CA GLN A 188 -0.07 -24.44 -1.46
C GLN A 188 0.00 -24.31 -2.99
N ASN A 189 0.44 -25.36 -3.69
CA ASN A 189 0.51 -25.39 -5.16
C ASN A 189 1.18 -24.15 -5.77
N ALA A 190 2.24 -23.64 -5.14
CA ALA A 190 2.82 -22.34 -5.42
C ALA A 190 3.11 -22.11 -6.92
N SER A 191 3.66 -23.10 -7.63
CA SER A 191 3.95 -22.94 -9.08
C SER A 191 2.69 -22.77 -9.93
N ASP A 192 1.63 -23.55 -9.67
CA ASP A 192 0.35 -23.45 -10.39
C ASP A 192 -0.38 -22.14 -10.06
N ASN A 193 -0.37 -21.76 -8.78
CA ASN A 193 -0.95 -20.48 -8.34
C ASN A 193 -0.23 -19.28 -8.96
N LEU A 194 1.11 -19.32 -9.08
CA LEU A 194 1.87 -18.27 -9.75
C LEU A 194 1.54 -18.19 -11.25
N GLN A 195 1.29 -19.33 -11.89
CA GLN A 195 0.89 -19.36 -13.30
C GLN A 195 -0.53 -18.78 -13.49
N LYS A 196 -1.48 -19.14 -12.62
CA LYS A 196 -2.83 -18.55 -12.60
C LYS A 196 -2.81 -17.06 -12.30
N ALA A 197 -1.98 -16.64 -11.34
CA ALA A 197 -1.79 -15.24 -10.98
C ALA A 197 -1.27 -14.45 -12.18
N LYS A 198 -0.26 -14.97 -12.89
CA LYS A 198 0.27 -14.37 -14.12
C LYS A 198 -0.84 -14.14 -15.16
N THR A 199 -1.66 -15.15 -15.46
CA THR A 199 -2.77 -15.00 -16.43
C THR A 199 -3.77 -13.92 -16.00
N LYS A 200 -4.09 -13.85 -14.70
CA LYS A 200 -4.96 -12.78 -14.18
C LYS A 200 -4.31 -11.39 -14.27
N LEU A 201 -3.01 -11.28 -14.04
CA LEU A 201 -2.27 -10.01 -14.17
C LEU A 201 -2.18 -9.54 -15.61
N GLU A 202 -2.02 -10.46 -16.57
CA GLU A 202 -2.06 -10.14 -18.00
C GLU A 202 -3.44 -9.59 -18.39
N ALA A 203 -4.52 -10.24 -17.94
CA ALA A 203 -5.88 -9.75 -18.14
C ALA A 203 -6.13 -8.40 -17.44
N ALA A 204 -5.69 -8.25 -16.19
CA ALA A 204 -5.76 -6.97 -15.46
C ALA A 204 -5.01 -5.86 -16.20
N SER A 205 -3.83 -6.15 -16.75
CA SER A 205 -3.03 -5.19 -17.53
C SER A 205 -3.79 -4.71 -18.77
N GLU A 206 -4.46 -5.60 -19.49
CA GLU A 206 -5.29 -5.22 -20.65
C GLU A 206 -6.46 -4.30 -20.23
N LYS A 207 -7.12 -4.65 -19.12
CA LYS A 207 -8.22 -3.86 -18.55
C LYS A 207 -7.75 -2.48 -18.09
N TYR A 208 -6.63 -2.39 -17.40
CA TYR A 208 -6.02 -1.11 -17.02
C TYR A 208 -5.61 -0.27 -18.24
N GLN A 209 -5.10 -0.90 -19.30
CA GLN A 209 -4.76 -0.20 -20.54
C GLN A 209 -6.01 0.42 -21.20
N LYS A 210 -7.12 -0.31 -21.25
CA LYS A 210 -8.43 0.19 -21.73
C LYS A 210 -8.98 1.30 -20.83
N ALA A 211 -8.73 1.20 -19.53
CA ALA A 211 -9.10 2.23 -18.56
C ALA A 211 -8.19 3.47 -18.60
N GLY A 212 -7.11 3.47 -19.38
CA GLY A 212 -6.10 4.54 -19.39
C GLY A 212 -5.27 4.63 -18.10
N ASN A 213 -5.28 3.58 -17.26
CA ASN A 213 -4.55 3.53 -16.00
C ASN A 213 -3.15 2.93 -16.20
N SER A 214 -2.21 3.75 -16.66
CA SER A 214 -0.81 3.35 -16.87
C SER A 214 -0.11 2.87 -15.59
N ARG A 215 -0.50 3.38 -14.42
CA ARG A 215 0.00 2.92 -13.11
C ARG A 215 -0.38 1.46 -12.88
N GLY A 216 -1.64 1.11 -13.11
CA GLY A 216 -2.16 -0.26 -13.00
C GLY A 216 -1.49 -1.22 -13.99
N VAL A 217 -1.25 -0.78 -15.23
CA VAL A 217 -0.46 -1.54 -16.22
C VAL A 217 0.95 -1.83 -15.69
N ALA A 218 1.66 -0.79 -15.21
CA ALA A 218 3.02 -0.94 -14.70
C ALA A 218 3.08 -1.89 -13.48
N ALA A 219 2.11 -1.78 -12.57
CA ALA A 219 1.98 -2.68 -11.41
C ALA A 219 1.69 -4.13 -11.81
N SER A 220 0.81 -4.36 -12.79
CA SER A 220 0.52 -5.70 -13.32
C SER A 220 1.75 -6.36 -13.95
N LEU A 221 2.55 -5.59 -14.69
CA LEU A 221 3.81 -6.08 -15.26
C LEU A 221 4.83 -6.41 -14.17
N LEU A 222 4.94 -5.57 -13.13
CA LEU A 222 5.83 -5.83 -12.00
C LEU A 222 5.47 -7.16 -11.33
N LEU A 223 4.21 -7.37 -10.97
CA LEU A 223 3.82 -8.64 -10.33
C LEU A 223 3.95 -9.83 -11.28
N THR A 224 3.72 -9.64 -12.58
CA THR A 224 3.95 -10.69 -13.59
C THR A 224 5.43 -11.09 -13.64
N GLY A 225 6.34 -10.11 -13.63
CA GLY A 225 7.78 -10.34 -13.56
C GLY A 225 8.17 -11.06 -12.27
N ARG A 226 7.59 -10.67 -11.12
CA ARG A 226 7.80 -11.36 -9.84
C ARG A 226 7.34 -12.82 -9.89
N CYS A 227 6.17 -13.10 -10.46
CA CYS A 227 5.70 -14.47 -10.68
C CYS A 227 6.69 -15.27 -11.52
N GLN A 228 7.16 -14.72 -12.63
CA GLN A 228 8.12 -15.38 -13.51
C GLN A 228 9.47 -15.64 -12.85
N SER A 229 9.95 -14.70 -12.04
CA SER A 229 11.17 -14.87 -11.25
C SER A 229 11.02 -16.05 -10.28
N ARG A 230 9.88 -16.16 -9.60
CA ARG A 230 9.57 -17.27 -8.67
C ARG A 230 9.36 -18.63 -9.35
N ILE A 231 8.85 -18.65 -10.59
CA ILE A 231 8.72 -19.88 -11.40
C ILE A 231 10.10 -20.35 -11.92
N GLY A 232 11.12 -19.49 -11.89
CA GLY A 232 12.51 -19.82 -12.24
C GLY A 232 13.03 -19.15 -13.51
N SER A 233 12.17 -18.45 -14.25
CA SER A 233 12.50 -17.78 -15.52
C SER A 233 13.02 -16.36 -15.31
N ARG A 234 14.11 -16.21 -14.55
CA ARG A 234 14.68 -14.91 -14.13
C ARG A 234 15.03 -13.96 -15.26
N ARG A 235 15.58 -14.46 -16.38
CA ARG A 235 15.85 -13.61 -17.57
C ARG A 235 14.55 -13.10 -18.22
N GLN A 236 13.50 -13.91 -18.24
CA GLN A 236 12.19 -13.45 -18.74
C GLN A 236 11.58 -12.42 -17.79
N ALA A 237 11.74 -12.59 -16.48
CA ALA A 237 11.31 -11.61 -15.48
C ALA A 237 11.98 -10.25 -15.71
N LEU A 238 13.30 -10.22 -15.97
CA LEU A 238 14.01 -8.98 -16.29
C LEU A 238 13.44 -8.26 -17.51
N SER A 239 13.13 -8.96 -18.60
CA SER A 239 12.50 -8.35 -19.79
C SER A 239 11.13 -7.75 -19.48
N ILE A 240 10.33 -8.40 -18.63
CA ILE A 240 9.03 -7.87 -18.20
C ILE A 240 9.22 -6.66 -17.28
N PHE A 241 10.22 -6.71 -16.39
CA PHE A 241 10.58 -5.58 -15.54
C PHE A 241 11.06 -4.37 -16.33
N GLU A 242 11.81 -4.54 -17.42
CA GLU A 242 12.22 -3.41 -18.28
C GLU A 242 11.02 -2.65 -18.84
N ASN A 243 9.98 -3.37 -19.31
CA ASN A 243 8.74 -2.75 -19.78
C ASN A 243 8.00 -2.01 -18.65
N SER A 244 7.93 -2.62 -17.46
CA SER A 244 7.33 -1.97 -16.28
C SER A 244 8.11 -0.71 -15.88
N LEU A 245 9.45 -0.75 -15.93
CA LEU A 245 10.33 0.35 -15.54
C LEU A 245 10.18 1.56 -16.47
N ALA A 246 10.08 1.30 -17.77
CA ALA A 246 9.80 2.35 -18.75
C ALA A 246 8.48 3.08 -18.45
N LEU A 247 7.44 2.33 -18.07
CA LEU A 247 6.15 2.92 -17.70
C LEU A 247 6.21 3.72 -16.39
N TRP A 248 6.84 3.19 -15.33
CA TRP A 248 7.00 3.93 -14.07
C TRP A 248 7.72 5.26 -14.27
N ARG A 249 8.79 5.27 -15.08
CA ARG A 249 9.52 6.47 -15.47
C ARG A 249 8.68 7.42 -16.32
N LEU A 250 7.93 6.89 -17.30
CA LEU A 250 7.07 7.68 -18.17
C LEU A 250 6.01 8.45 -17.37
N ILE A 251 5.38 7.80 -16.38
CA ILE A 251 4.37 8.42 -15.52
C ILE A 251 4.98 9.18 -14.33
N LYS A 252 6.31 9.21 -14.21
CA LYS A 252 7.08 9.89 -13.15
C LYS A 252 6.68 9.47 -11.74
N ASP A 253 6.37 8.19 -11.56
CA ASP A 253 6.09 7.63 -10.25
C ASP A 253 7.36 7.01 -9.67
N SER A 254 8.09 7.83 -8.90
CA SER A 254 9.33 7.44 -8.24
C SER A 254 9.15 6.34 -7.19
N ALA A 255 7.96 6.21 -6.59
CA ALA A 255 7.70 5.19 -5.59
C ALA A 255 7.55 3.81 -6.26
N GLY A 256 6.76 3.72 -7.33
CA GLY A 256 6.64 2.52 -8.15
C GLY A 256 7.97 2.13 -8.81
N GLU A 257 8.74 3.11 -9.30
CA GLU A 257 10.08 2.90 -9.83
C GLU A 257 11.02 2.29 -8.78
N ALA A 258 11.07 2.85 -7.56
CA ALA A 258 11.94 2.33 -6.49
C ALA A 258 11.62 0.89 -6.08
N VAL A 259 10.34 0.49 -6.07
CA VAL A 259 9.94 -0.91 -5.83
C VAL A 259 10.50 -1.81 -6.92
N LEU A 260 10.30 -1.44 -8.18
CA LEU A 260 10.72 -2.26 -9.31
C LEU A 260 12.24 -2.38 -9.41
N LEU A 261 12.98 -1.28 -9.19
CA LEU A 261 14.44 -1.31 -9.17
C LEU A 261 14.97 -2.29 -8.12
N ASN A 262 14.31 -2.41 -6.96
CA ASN A 262 14.65 -3.41 -5.95
C ASN A 262 14.42 -4.85 -6.44
N GLU A 263 13.31 -5.11 -7.17
CA GLU A 263 13.03 -6.42 -7.78
C GLU A 263 14.05 -6.77 -8.87
N ILE A 264 14.44 -5.80 -9.71
CA ILE A 264 15.48 -5.97 -10.73
C ILE A 264 16.82 -6.28 -10.07
N GLY A 265 17.17 -5.55 -9.00
CA GLY A 265 18.37 -5.79 -8.22
C GLY A 265 18.42 -7.21 -7.67
N ALA A 266 17.33 -7.68 -7.05
CA ALA A 266 17.22 -9.05 -6.55
C ALA A 266 17.31 -10.10 -7.68
N ALA A 267 16.74 -9.82 -8.86
CA ALA A 267 16.84 -10.70 -10.01
C ALA A 267 18.30 -10.84 -10.49
N PHE A 268 19.05 -9.74 -10.62
CA PHE A 268 20.47 -9.79 -11.00
C PHE A 268 21.35 -10.50 -9.98
N GLU A 269 21.12 -10.27 -8.69
CA GLU A 269 21.82 -11.02 -7.64
C GLU A 269 21.60 -12.52 -7.80
N SER A 270 20.36 -12.94 -8.02
CA SER A 270 20.04 -14.36 -8.19
C SER A 270 20.58 -14.99 -9.48
N LEU A 271 21.01 -14.15 -10.44
CA LEU A 271 21.74 -14.57 -11.65
C LEU A 271 23.25 -14.58 -11.46
N GLY A 272 23.76 -14.25 -10.27
CA GLY A 272 25.19 -14.15 -10.00
C GLY A 272 25.84 -12.89 -10.57
N GLU A 273 25.06 -11.82 -10.79
CA GLU A 273 25.53 -10.53 -11.33
C GLU A 273 25.47 -9.42 -10.25
N PRO A 274 26.31 -9.49 -9.19
CA PRO A 274 26.19 -8.61 -8.04
C PRO A 274 26.43 -7.13 -8.37
N ASN A 275 27.32 -6.81 -9.32
CA ASN A 275 27.59 -5.42 -9.70
C ASN A 275 26.36 -4.73 -10.29
N LYS A 276 25.61 -5.41 -11.16
CA LYS A 276 24.34 -4.88 -11.67
C LYS A 276 23.30 -4.78 -10.57
N SER A 277 23.25 -5.77 -9.67
CA SER A 277 22.38 -5.70 -8.50
C SER A 277 22.61 -4.44 -7.66
N PHE A 278 23.88 -4.12 -7.32
CA PHE A 278 24.22 -2.88 -6.61
C PHE A 278 23.79 -1.63 -7.39
N GLU A 279 23.98 -1.59 -8.72
CA GLU A 279 23.58 -0.45 -9.54
C GLU A 279 22.08 -0.13 -9.39
N TYR A 280 21.22 -1.14 -9.57
CA TYR A 280 19.77 -0.97 -9.45
C TYR A 280 19.32 -0.71 -8.00
N LEU A 281 19.92 -1.39 -7.02
CA LEU A 281 19.60 -1.18 -5.61
C LEU A 281 20.00 0.22 -5.13
N ASN A 282 21.12 0.77 -5.59
CA ASN A 282 21.52 2.14 -5.26
C ASN A 282 20.60 3.19 -5.92
N GLN A 283 20.12 2.93 -7.14
CA GLN A 283 19.07 3.78 -7.76
C GLN A 283 17.78 3.73 -6.93
N ALA A 284 17.34 2.53 -6.50
CA ALA A 284 16.18 2.39 -5.63
C ALA A 284 16.38 3.17 -4.33
N LEU A 285 17.53 3.01 -3.67
CA LEU A 285 17.85 3.66 -2.40
C LEU A 285 17.76 5.19 -2.49
N LEU A 286 18.32 5.77 -3.55
CA LEU A 286 18.25 7.22 -3.79
C LEU A 286 16.81 7.72 -3.93
N LEU A 287 15.97 6.99 -4.67
CA LEU A 287 14.55 7.33 -4.81
C LEU A 287 13.79 7.19 -3.49
N ARG A 288 14.06 6.13 -2.71
CA ARG A 288 13.46 5.94 -1.38
C ARG A 288 13.80 7.09 -0.44
N GLN A 289 15.07 7.49 -0.40
CA GLN A 289 15.53 8.63 0.40
C GLN A 289 14.89 9.95 -0.04
N THR A 290 14.83 10.18 -1.36
CA THR A 290 14.18 11.38 -1.93
C THR A 290 12.70 11.45 -1.58
N ASN A 291 12.02 10.29 -1.57
CA ASN A 291 10.61 10.17 -1.24
C ASN A 291 10.34 10.14 0.28
N LEU A 292 11.38 10.19 1.12
CA LEU A 292 11.31 9.99 2.58
C LEU A 292 10.65 8.65 2.97
N ASP A 293 10.79 7.64 2.11
CA ASP A 293 10.32 6.29 2.35
C ASP A 293 11.35 5.52 3.19
N ARG A 294 11.30 5.73 4.50
CA ARG A 294 12.19 5.08 5.48
C ARG A 294 12.07 3.56 5.47
N LEU A 295 10.86 3.03 5.25
CA LEU A 295 10.64 1.59 5.25
C LEU A 295 11.29 0.97 4.02
N GLY A 296 10.98 1.51 2.84
CA GLY A 296 11.60 1.13 1.57
C GLY A 296 13.12 1.28 1.60
N GLU A 297 13.64 2.36 2.20
CA GLU A 297 15.08 2.58 2.41
C GLU A 297 15.71 1.40 3.18
N ALA A 298 15.14 1.04 4.32
CA ALA A 298 15.66 -0.06 5.14
C ALA A 298 15.57 -1.43 4.44
N LEU A 299 14.55 -1.66 3.62
CA LEU A 299 14.40 -2.90 2.85
C LEU A 299 15.43 -3.02 1.73
N THR A 300 15.69 -1.92 1.02
CA THR A 300 16.74 -1.87 0.02
C THR A 300 18.11 -2.07 0.68
N LEU A 301 18.38 -1.42 1.82
CA LEU A 301 19.61 -1.64 2.58
C LEU A 301 19.76 -3.09 3.06
N ASN A 302 18.69 -3.74 3.50
CA ASN A 302 18.73 -5.17 3.84
C ASN A 302 19.09 -6.04 2.62
N THR A 303 18.58 -5.71 1.44
CA THR A 303 18.93 -6.40 0.19
C THR A 303 20.41 -6.20 -0.16
N ILE A 304 20.92 -4.97 -0.01
CA ILE A 304 22.34 -4.64 -0.18
C ILE A 304 23.20 -5.37 0.87
N CYS A 305 22.75 -5.48 2.12
CA CYS A 305 23.44 -6.22 3.18
C CYS A 305 23.60 -7.71 2.81
N ARG A 306 22.52 -8.35 2.32
CA ARG A 306 22.56 -9.73 1.80
C ARG A 306 23.52 -9.87 0.63
N LEU A 307 23.53 -8.89 -0.29
CA LEU A 307 24.42 -8.89 -1.44
C LEU A 307 25.90 -8.82 -1.03
N TYR A 308 26.25 -7.96 -0.07
CA TYR A 308 27.60 -7.91 0.50
C TYR A 308 28.02 -9.24 1.14
N ASN A 309 27.11 -9.90 1.86
CA ASN A 309 27.39 -11.23 2.39
C ASN A 309 27.71 -12.24 1.28
N GLY A 310 26.90 -12.25 0.21
CA GLY A 310 27.07 -13.16 -0.93
C GLY A 310 28.40 -13.00 -1.67
N ILE A 311 29.00 -11.81 -1.65
CA ILE A 311 30.32 -11.55 -2.26
C ILE A 311 31.49 -11.62 -1.26
N GLY A 312 31.24 -12.01 0.00
CA GLY A 312 32.26 -12.12 1.04
C GLY A 312 32.71 -10.78 1.67
N ALA A 313 32.04 -9.68 1.35
CA ALA A 313 32.31 -8.34 1.89
C ALA A 313 31.58 -8.13 3.23
N MET A 314 31.90 -8.98 4.21
CA MET A 314 31.12 -9.13 5.44
C MET A 314 31.09 -7.87 6.31
N GLN A 315 32.17 -7.09 6.36
CA GLN A 315 32.23 -5.83 7.12
C GLN A 315 31.26 -4.79 6.55
N GLN A 316 31.24 -4.62 5.23
CA GLN A 316 30.29 -3.74 4.53
C GLN A 316 28.85 -4.22 4.71
N GLY A 317 28.64 -5.55 4.71
CA GLY A 317 27.36 -6.16 5.04
C GLY A 317 26.87 -5.75 6.44
N LEU A 318 27.70 -5.97 7.47
CA LEU A 318 27.35 -5.58 8.85
C LEU A 318 27.06 -4.08 8.98
N GLU A 319 27.88 -3.21 8.37
CA GLU A 319 27.64 -1.76 8.38
C GLU A 319 26.30 -1.40 7.73
N THR A 320 25.99 -2.02 6.58
CA THR A 320 24.74 -1.78 5.84
C THR A 320 23.53 -2.26 6.65
N CYS A 321 23.62 -3.44 7.27
CA CYS A 321 22.58 -3.94 8.17
C CYS A 321 22.38 -3.03 9.40
N ARG A 322 23.45 -2.44 9.96
CA ARG A 322 23.34 -1.44 11.06
C ARG A 322 22.60 -0.19 10.61
N LYS A 323 22.89 0.32 9.39
CA LYS A 323 22.15 1.44 8.80
C LYS A 323 20.66 1.12 8.65
N ALA A 324 20.34 -0.05 8.10
CA ALA A 324 18.95 -0.50 7.97
C ALA A 324 18.22 -0.58 9.31
N LEU A 325 18.88 -1.09 10.36
CA LEU A 325 18.33 -1.17 11.71
C LEU A 325 18.11 0.23 12.32
N SER A 326 19.07 1.14 12.15
CA SER A 326 18.97 2.50 12.71
C SER A 326 17.80 3.30 12.12
N ILE A 327 17.48 3.09 10.84
CA ILE A 327 16.32 3.72 10.19
C ILE A 327 15.00 3.20 10.77
N ARG A 328 14.98 1.98 11.31
CA ARG A 328 13.77 1.32 11.83
C ARG A 328 13.48 1.59 13.29
N GLN A 329 14.50 1.97 14.06
CA GLN A 329 14.37 2.30 15.49
C GLN A 329 13.45 3.50 15.76
N ASP A 330 13.04 4.24 14.73
CA ASP A 330 12.04 5.31 14.80
C ASP A 330 10.57 4.83 14.69
N GLY A 331 10.27 3.51 14.63
CA GLY A 331 8.87 3.09 14.72
C GLY A 331 8.37 1.77 14.12
N ASP A 332 9.19 0.88 13.56
CA ASP A 332 8.65 -0.33 12.91
C ASP A 332 9.34 -1.64 13.33
N PRO A 333 8.75 -2.44 14.25
CA PRO A 333 9.30 -3.72 14.68
C PRO A 333 9.24 -4.81 13.59
N THR A 334 8.44 -4.65 12.53
CA THR A 334 8.21 -5.71 11.52
C THR A 334 9.40 -5.90 10.59
N GLY A 335 10.14 -4.82 10.33
CA GLY A 335 11.34 -4.85 9.53
C GLY A 335 12.49 -5.59 10.21
N ASP A 336 12.62 -5.43 11.52
CA ASP A 336 13.79 -5.84 12.29
C ASP A 336 14.12 -7.34 12.13
N VAL A 337 13.10 -8.20 11.98
CA VAL A 337 13.27 -9.65 11.78
C VAL A 337 14.20 -9.96 10.61
N ALA A 338 13.99 -9.32 9.45
CA ALA A 338 14.82 -9.56 8.28
C ALA A 338 16.25 -9.04 8.47
N THR A 339 16.41 -7.87 9.11
CA THR A 339 17.73 -7.29 9.38
C THR A 339 18.53 -8.18 10.33
N TYR A 340 17.90 -8.66 11.41
CA TYR A 340 18.52 -9.58 12.36
C TYR A 340 18.88 -10.93 11.73
N ASN A 341 18.05 -11.46 10.82
CA ASN A 341 18.42 -12.63 10.03
C ASN A 341 19.67 -12.40 9.19
N PHE A 342 19.82 -11.22 8.57
CA PHE A 342 21.03 -10.91 7.81
C PHE A 342 22.25 -10.75 8.70
N PHE A 343 22.11 -10.13 9.89
CA PHE A 343 23.17 -10.15 10.89
C PHE A 343 23.60 -11.57 11.26
N GLY A 344 22.64 -12.44 11.57
CA GLY A 344 22.92 -13.84 11.91
C GLY A 344 23.68 -14.55 10.80
N ASN A 345 23.20 -14.44 9.56
CA ASN A 345 23.87 -15.05 8.40
C ASN A 345 25.30 -14.53 8.20
N ILE A 346 25.55 -13.23 8.38
CA ILE A 346 26.90 -12.66 8.24
C ILE A 346 27.80 -13.12 9.39
N TYR A 347 27.31 -13.11 10.63
CA TYR A 347 28.07 -13.58 11.79
C TYR A 347 28.43 -15.07 11.69
N ALA A 348 27.51 -15.91 11.23
CA ALA A 348 27.79 -17.31 10.92
C ALA A 348 28.88 -17.45 9.83
N SER A 349 28.84 -16.59 8.81
CA SER A 349 29.81 -16.63 7.70
C SER A 349 31.23 -16.21 8.11
N ILE A 350 31.39 -15.33 9.12
CA ILE A 350 32.70 -15.00 9.72
C ILE A 350 33.14 -15.99 10.81
N GLY A 351 32.30 -16.98 11.17
CA GLY A 351 32.56 -17.92 12.26
C GLY A 351 32.29 -17.40 13.67
N ASP A 352 31.65 -16.22 13.81
CA ASP A 352 31.19 -15.71 15.11
C ASP A 352 29.80 -16.28 15.43
N TYR A 353 29.76 -17.58 15.72
CA TYR A 353 28.52 -18.30 16.01
C TYR A 353 27.78 -17.77 17.24
N LYS A 354 28.48 -17.14 18.19
CA LYS A 354 27.84 -16.52 19.36
C LYS A 354 27.02 -15.30 18.97
N GLN A 355 27.59 -14.37 18.22
CA GLN A 355 26.84 -13.21 17.71
C GLN A 355 25.77 -13.63 16.71
N SER A 356 26.02 -14.69 15.95
CA SER A 356 25.03 -15.28 15.05
C SER A 356 23.78 -15.76 15.79
N ALA A 357 23.96 -16.51 16.90
CA ALA A 357 22.85 -17.00 17.71
C ALA A 357 22.02 -15.84 18.27
N ILE A 358 22.68 -14.86 18.89
CA ILE A 358 22.04 -13.65 19.44
C ILE A 358 21.23 -12.92 18.36
N ALA A 359 21.77 -12.81 17.13
CA ALA A 359 21.06 -12.16 16.04
C ALA A 359 19.80 -12.94 15.63
N PHE A 360 19.86 -14.27 15.48
CA PHE A 360 18.67 -15.06 15.15
C PHE A 360 17.63 -15.08 16.28
N GLU A 361 18.06 -15.11 17.55
CA GLU A 361 17.18 -14.97 18.70
C GLU A 361 16.44 -13.63 18.70
N ASN A 362 17.15 -12.53 18.42
CA ASN A 362 16.53 -11.21 18.26
C ASN A 362 15.52 -11.20 17.10
N ALA A 363 15.82 -11.88 15.98
CA ALA A 363 14.88 -12.00 14.87
C ALA A 363 13.58 -12.71 15.31
N ILE A 364 13.70 -13.80 16.08
CA ILE A 364 12.55 -14.56 16.60
C ILE A 364 11.76 -13.71 17.60
N ALA A 365 12.43 -13.07 18.56
CA ALA A 365 11.79 -12.20 19.54
C ALA A 365 11.02 -11.06 18.86
N LYS A 366 11.61 -10.41 17.84
CA LYS A 366 10.94 -9.36 17.07
C LYS A 366 9.74 -9.86 16.29
N PHE A 367 9.81 -11.08 15.75
CA PHE A 367 8.66 -11.69 15.10
C PHE A 367 7.53 -11.91 16.11
N ASP A 368 7.87 -12.47 17.28
CA ASP A 368 6.89 -12.78 18.32
C ASP A 368 6.25 -11.50 18.91
N GLU A 369 7.01 -10.40 19.03
CA GLU A 369 6.51 -9.06 19.40
C GLU A 369 5.50 -8.49 18.39
N ALA A 370 5.75 -8.62 17.09
CA ALA A 370 4.91 -8.04 16.05
C ALA A 370 3.66 -8.88 15.69
N GLY A 371 3.52 -10.07 16.28
CA GLY A 371 2.35 -10.93 16.20
C GLY A 371 2.20 -11.70 14.87
N SER A 372 1.12 -12.49 14.76
CA SER A 372 0.88 -13.46 13.68
C SER A 372 0.65 -12.89 12.27
N SER A 373 0.75 -11.57 12.08
CA SER A 373 0.55 -10.88 10.79
C SER A 373 1.78 -10.88 9.87
N LEU A 374 2.90 -11.42 10.34
CA LEU A 374 4.21 -11.32 9.70
C LEU A 374 4.53 -12.44 8.69
N ASN A 375 5.56 -12.16 7.88
CA ASN A 375 6.20 -13.12 6.98
C ASN A 375 6.81 -14.30 7.77
N ARG A 376 6.00 -15.32 8.03
CA ARG A 376 6.35 -16.56 8.75
C ARG A 376 7.64 -17.19 8.21
N GLN A 377 7.98 -16.99 6.93
CA GLN A 377 9.20 -17.51 6.33
C GLN A 377 10.46 -16.95 6.99
N ASN A 378 10.48 -15.65 7.35
CA ASN A 378 11.64 -15.06 8.02
C ASN A 378 11.86 -15.67 9.41
N ARG A 379 10.78 -15.96 10.15
CA ARG A 379 10.88 -16.65 11.45
C ARG A 379 11.33 -18.09 11.30
N ILE A 380 10.76 -18.83 10.34
CA ILE A 380 11.17 -20.21 10.05
C ILE A 380 12.65 -20.23 9.68
N GLY A 381 13.10 -19.33 8.81
CA GLY A 381 14.51 -19.20 8.45
C GLY A 381 15.40 -18.89 9.65
N ALA A 382 14.97 -17.97 10.54
CA ALA A 382 15.71 -17.66 11.77
C ALA A 382 15.89 -18.89 12.66
N ILE A 383 14.81 -19.65 12.88
CA ILE A 383 14.83 -20.87 13.72
C ILE A 383 15.70 -21.95 13.10
N SER A 384 15.54 -22.22 11.80
CA SER A 384 16.34 -23.21 11.10
C SER A 384 17.82 -22.86 11.13
N ASN A 385 18.17 -21.59 10.91
CA ASN A 385 19.56 -21.14 10.95
C ASN A 385 20.12 -21.15 12.37
N LEU A 386 19.31 -20.78 13.38
CA LEU A 386 19.70 -20.86 14.78
C LEU A 386 20.03 -22.30 15.21
N GLY A 387 19.22 -23.28 14.78
CA GLY A 387 19.53 -24.70 15.00
C GLY A 387 20.89 -25.10 14.41
N GLY A 388 21.18 -24.67 13.18
CA GLY A 388 22.49 -24.87 12.56
C GLY A 388 23.64 -24.24 13.35
N VAL A 389 23.46 -23.02 13.83
CA VAL A 389 24.45 -22.31 14.67
C VAL A 389 24.67 -23.03 16.01
N TYR A 390 23.63 -23.57 16.63
CA TYR A 390 23.77 -24.31 17.88
C TYR A 390 24.53 -25.63 17.73
N LEU A 391 24.42 -26.28 16.56
CA LEU A 391 25.27 -27.44 16.25
C LEU A 391 26.76 -27.04 16.17
N GLU A 392 27.09 -25.92 15.53
CA GLU A 392 28.47 -25.39 15.49
C GLU A 392 29.00 -25.01 16.89
N LEU A 393 28.12 -24.53 17.77
CA LEU A 393 28.43 -24.26 19.18
C LEU A 393 28.50 -25.52 20.06
N LYS A 394 28.23 -26.71 19.51
CA LYS A 394 28.15 -28.00 20.23
C LYS A 394 27.06 -28.02 21.32
N GLN A 395 25.98 -27.27 21.11
CA GLN A 395 24.81 -27.20 21.98
C GLN A 395 23.66 -28.02 21.38
N CYS A 396 23.87 -29.33 21.21
CA CYS A 396 22.94 -30.21 20.49
C CYS A 396 21.53 -30.26 21.10
N ASP A 397 21.42 -30.19 22.42
CA ASP A 397 20.12 -30.21 23.13
C ASP A 397 19.28 -28.95 22.86
N THR A 398 19.92 -27.84 22.49
CA THR A 398 19.25 -26.57 22.14
C THR A 398 19.01 -26.46 20.63
N ALA A 399 19.68 -27.28 19.82
CA ALA A 399 19.56 -27.29 18.37
C ALA A 399 18.36 -28.11 17.85
N LEU A 400 17.96 -29.15 18.59
CA LEU A 400 16.81 -30.02 18.33
C LEU A 400 15.52 -29.38 18.84
#